data_AF-A0A930A8Q6-F1
#
_entry.id   AF-A0A930A8Q6-F1
#
_cell.length_a   1.000
_cell.length_b   1.000
_cell.length_c   1.000
_cell.angle_alpha   90.00
_cell.angle_beta   90.00
_cell.angle_gamma   90.00
#
_symmetry.space_group_name_H-M   'P 1'
#
loop_
_entity.id
_entity.type
_entity.pdbx_description
1 polymer ?
#
loop_
_entity_poly.entity_id
_entity_poly.type
_entity_poly.pdbx_seq_one_letter_code
_entity_poly.pdbx_strand_id
1 'polypeptide(L)'
;TQEVLAYWQSYNCWMDDGQLFYNIANRSGETIDWLEENGMDLVYVGNEQKAHANGFPTYHAYADQSNKLGYYQALLKQFENAGGKIYYQTPAVELKSDGNKITGVVAKSSDTTYEISCDAAVLATGGFGANADVIEKEVGYPLVTFTTGTQTGDGASMSQAIGAGKGKTIQQYHGVTSYSGIEPGSGKDEIAKAIYLATSIWVNQRGSRFAPEDLNYDTALSSNAAATQGECYFSIMSEDMVKKVEQGGSKELNVDTAVGYQPSLPLFSVNEPWTEFRSALENGVKNGTVFKGDTVEDLAKAMGVDANALKKTISAYNADCANGSDAVYGKDSKYMLSLGDGPYYAVKARPVSLGGIGGVLVNSNLEVIKQDGTVIGGLYAAGNEIAEIYNNSYPLVEGVTLMTALTGGRICGEAAAEYATK
;
A
#
# COMPACT_ATOMS: atom_id res chain seq x y z
N THR A 1 13.47 18.62 -6.51
CA THR A 1 12.40 18.86 -5.53
C THR A 1 11.19 19.59 -6.11
N GLN A 2 11.32 20.78 -6.70
CA GLN A 2 10.16 21.57 -7.15
C GLN A 2 9.25 20.87 -8.17
N GLU A 3 9.84 20.19 -9.17
CA GLU A 3 9.06 19.43 -10.16
C GLU A 3 8.30 18.26 -9.53
N VAL A 4 8.94 17.54 -8.60
CA VAL A 4 8.32 16.46 -7.82
C VAL A 4 7.16 17.00 -6.98
N LEU A 5 7.35 18.15 -6.32
CA LEU A 5 6.29 18.82 -5.55
C LEU A 5 5.11 19.19 -6.44
N ALA A 6 5.35 19.81 -7.60
CA ALA A 6 4.25 20.19 -8.51
C ALA A 6 3.44 18.98 -8.98
N TYR A 7 4.13 17.88 -9.31
CA TYR A 7 3.46 16.61 -9.62
C TYR A 7 2.71 16.05 -8.42
N TRP A 8 3.33 16.05 -7.24
CA TRP A 8 2.76 15.53 -6.00
C TRP A 8 1.47 16.25 -5.62
N GLN A 9 1.47 17.57 -5.64
CA GLN A 9 0.29 18.38 -5.35
C GLN A 9 -0.79 18.16 -6.39
N SER A 10 -0.44 18.11 -7.68
CA SER A 10 -1.39 17.78 -8.75
C SER A 10 -2.03 16.41 -8.54
N TYR A 11 -1.23 15.38 -8.23
CA TYR A 11 -1.70 14.03 -7.93
C TYR A 11 -2.66 14.01 -6.73
N ASN A 12 -2.34 14.78 -5.70
CA ASN A 12 -3.18 14.93 -4.50
C ASN A 12 -4.36 15.89 -4.68
N CYS A 13 -4.56 16.43 -5.88
CA CYS A 13 -5.55 17.46 -6.16
C CYS A 13 -5.43 18.67 -5.22
N TRP A 14 -4.20 19.03 -4.83
CA TRP A 14 -3.85 20.14 -3.95
C TRP A 14 -4.45 20.05 -2.54
N MET A 15 -4.75 18.83 -2.09
CA MET A 15 -5.30 18.53 -0.76
C MET A 15 -4.23 17.98 0.20
N ASP A 16 -2.97 18.36 0.00
CA ASP A 16 -1.80 18.06 0.83
C ASP A 16 -1.15 19.35 1.35
N ASP A 17 -0.38 19.26 2.45
CA ASP A 17 0.53 20.33 2.87
C ASP A 17 1.81 20.27 2.03
N GLY A 18 1.82 21.07 0.95
CA GLY A 18 2.96 21.15 0.05
C GLY A 18 4.23 21.71 0.69
N GLN A 19 4.13 22.56 1.72
CA GLN A 19 5.30 23.08 2.41
C GLN A 19 5.91 22.02 3.31
N LEU A 20 5.07 21.24 4.01
CA LEU A 20 5.49 20.07 4.77
C LEU A 20 6.19 19.05 3.85
N PHE A 21 5.56 18.68 2.72
CA PHE A 21 6.19 17.79 1.74
C PHE A 21 7.53 18.34 1.26
N TYR A 22 7.58 19.61 0.87
CA TYR A 22 8.80 20.26 0.40
C TYR A 22 9.91 20.22 1.44
N ASN A 23 9.61 20.55 2.70
CA ASN A 23 10.62 20.60 3.77
C ASN A 23 11.27 19.24 4.01
N ILE A 24 10.48 18.16 3.95
CA ILE A 24 11.00 16.79 4.05
C ILE A 24 11.78 16.43 2.77
N ALA A 25 11.15 16.57 1.61
CA ALA A 25 11.74 16.17 0.32
C ALA A 25 13.03 16.92 -0.02
N ASN A 26 13.14 18.18 0.37
CA ASN A 26 14.33 18.99 0.12
C ASN A 26 15.56 18.52 0.92
N ARG A 27 15.35 17.75 1.99
CA ARG A 27 16.41 17.17 2.83
C ARG A 27 16.65 15.68 2.53
N SER A 28 15.97 15.10 1.54
CA SER A 28 16.08 13.66 1.29
C SER A 28 17.48 13.26 0.83
N GLY A 29 18.12 14.04 -0.05
CA GLY A 29 19.47 13.77 -0.56
C GLY A 29 20.52 13.69 0.55
N GLU A 30 20.62 14.74 1.38
CA GLU A 30 21.56 14.72 2.51
C GLU A 30 21.21 13.66 3.57
N THR A 31 19.97 13.18 3.62
CA THR A 31 19.58 12.06 4.48
C THR A 31 20.09 10.74 3.93
N ILE A 32 20.07 10.54 2.61
CA ILE A 32 20.70 9.37 2.00
C ILE A 32 22.19 9.35 2.34
N ASP A 33 22.90 10.46 2.12
CA ASP A 33 24.33 10.56 2.44
C ASP A 33 24.60 10.21 3.93
N TRP A 34 23.80 10.78 4.84
CA TRP A 34 23.91 10.50 6.27
C TRP A 34 23.62 9.03 6.63
N LEU A 35 22.65 8.39 5.98
CA LEU A 35 22.33 6.99 6.19
C LEU A 35 23.49 6.09 5.77
N GLU A 36 24.09 6.36 4.62
CA GLU A 36 25.26 5.63 4.10
C GLU A 36 26.48 5.79 5.03
N GLU A 37 26.77 7.02 5.47
CA GLU A 37 27.83 7.29 6.46
C GLU A 37 27.64 6.52 7.78
N ASN A 38 26.39 6.21 8.14
CA ASN A 38 26.03 5.48 9.35
C ASN A 38 25.79 3.98 9.13
N GLY A 39 26.15 3.46 7.96
CA GLY A 39 26.19 2.03 7.68
C GLY A 39 24.87 1.45 7.13
N MET A 40 24.01 2.29 6.55
CA MET A 40 22.89 1.85 5.72
C MET A 40 23.22 2.14 4.25
N ASP A 41 23.75 1.14 3.56
CA ASP A 41 24.12 1.28 2.15
C ASP A 41 22.88 1.29 1.26
N LEU A 42 22.75 2.33 0.44
CA LEU A 42 21.66 2.50 -0.50
C LEU A 42 22.22 2.60 -1.93
N VAL A 43 21.39 2.28 -2.90
CA VAL A 43 21.73 2.38 -4.32
C VAL A 43 20.62 3.05 -5.06
N TYR A 44 20.96 4.08 -5.84
CA TYR A 44 20.03 4.72 -6.74
C TYR A 44 19.63 3.73 -7.86
N VAL A 45 18.33 3.48 -8.00
CA VAL A 45 17.78 2.55 -9.00
C VAL A 45 16.80 3.22 -9.98
N GLY A 46 16.57 4.53 -9.83
CA GLY A 46 15.66 5.29 -10.69
C GLY A 46 14.20 5.04 -10.33
N ASN A 47 13.50 4.27 -11.17
CA ASN A 47 12.14 3.80 -10.93
C ASN A 47 12.13 2.26 -11.05
N GLU A 48 11.47 1.60 -10.13
CA GLU A 48 11.42 0.15 -10.03
C GLU A 48 10.19 -0.42 -10.75
N GLN A 49 9.04 0.22 -10.61
CA GLN A 49 7.82 -0.24 -11.29
C GLN A 49 7.82 0.27 -12.73
N LYS A 50 7.60 -0.65 -13.68
CA LYS A 50 7.44 -0.29 -15.11
C LYS A 50 6.31 0.73 -15.32
N ALA A 51 5.25 0.66 -14.51
CA ALA A 51 4.16 1.63 -14.52
C ALA A 51 4.63 3.07 -14.20
N HIS A 52 5.69 3.22 -13.41
CA HIS A 52 6.25 4.49 -12.97
C HIS A 52 7.48 4.91 -13.80
N ALA A 53 7.81 4.19 -14.87
CA ALA A 53 9.02 4.41 -15.67
C ALA A 53 9.13 5.83 -16.26
N ASN A 54 8.00 6.50 -16.53
CA ASN A 54 7.94 7.88 -17.02
C ASN A 54 7.81 8.93 -15.89
N GLY A 55 7.83 8.50 -14.63
CA GLY A 55 7.77 9.34 -13.44
C GLY A 55 9.15 9.89 -13.04
N PHE A 56 9.24 10.38 -11.81
CA PHE A 56 10.49 10.94 -11.27
C PHE A 56 11.39 9.82 -10.76
N PRO A 57 12.58 9.64 -11.35
CA PRO A 57 13.48 8.58 -10.93
C PRO A 57 14.17 9.03 -9.64
N THR A 58 13.55 8.78 -8.50
CA THR A 58 14.00 9.21 -7.17
C THR A 58 14.31 8.06 -6.23
N TYR A 59 14.08 6.82 -6.66
CA TYR A 59 14.12 5.67 -5.79
C TYR A 59 15.56 5.23 -5.48
N HIS A 60 15.83 5.07 -4.18
CA HIS A 60 17.05 4.49 -3.63
C HIS A 60 16.68 3.22 -2.88
N ALA A 61 17.19 2.09 -3.34
CA ALA A 61 16.93 0.77 -2.75
C ALA A 61 18.07 0.40 -1.80
N TYR A 62 17.82 -0.51 -0.86
CA TYR A 62 18.90 -1.14 -0.09
C TYR A 62 19.89 -1.84 -1.03
N ALA A 63 21.19 -1.59 -0.86
CA ALA A 63 22.24 -2.18 -1.70
C ALA A 63 22.21 -3.71 -1.64
N ASP A 64 21.96 -4.27 -0.45
CA ASP A 64 21.65 -5.69 -0.24
C ASP A 64 20.23 -5.86 0.35
N GLN A 65 19.30 -6.31 -0.50
CA GLN A 65 17.91 -6.57 -0.13
C GLN A 65 17.75 -7.66 0.93
N SER A 66 18.74 -8.54 1.09
CA SER A 66 18.74 -9.57 2.13
C SER A 66 19.22 -9.04 3.49
N ASN A 67 19.92 -7.89 3.51
CA ASN A 67 20.52 -7.28 4.70
C ASN A 67 19.71 -6.11 5.29
N LYS A 68 18.42 -5.96 4.93
CA LYS A 68 17.58 -4.84 5.43
C LYS A 68 17.65 -4.66 6.93
N LEU A 69 17.53 -5.76 7.69
CA LEU A 69 17.62 -5.73 9.15
C LEU A 69 18.99 -5.27 9.64
N GLY A 70 20.08 -5.73 9.01
CA GLY A 70 21.44 -5.36 9.39
C GLY A 70 21.72 -3.88 9.23
N TYR A 71 21.16 -3.24 8.19
CA TYR A 71 21.25 -1.79 8.02
C TYR A 71 20.59 -1.01 9.18
N TYR A 72 19.39 -1.41 9.61
CA TYR A 72 18.76 -0.80 10.79
C TYR A 72 19.56 -1.07 12.07
N GLN A 73 20.11 -2.28 12.24
CA GLN A 73 20.97 -2.61 13.38
C GLN A 73 22.25 -1.74 13.42
N ALA A 74 22.82 -1.39 12.26
CA ALA A 74 23.96 -0.48 12.19
C ALA A 74 23.59 0.92 12.72
N LEU A 75 22.45 1.47 12.30
CA LEU A 75 21.96 2.77 12.80
C LEU A 75 21.71 2.75 14.32
N LEU A 76 21.06 1.68 14.83
CA LEU A 76 20.81 1.51 16.27
C LEU A 76 22.12 1.45 17.06
N LYS A 77 23.14 0.76 16.52
CA LYS A 77 24.46 0.70 17.14
C LYS A 77 25.16 2.07 17.16
N GLN A 78 25.02 2.88 16.12
CA GLN A 78 25.54 4.25 16.13
C GLN A 78 24.85 5.11 17.21
N PHE A 79 23.54 4.97 17.36
CA PHE A 79 22.79 5.63 18.43
C PHE A 79 23.28 5.22 19.83
N GLU A 80 23.49 3.93 20.07
CA GLU A 80 24.06 3.44 21.34
C GLU A 80 25.50 3.91 21.58
N ASN A 81 26.35 3.90 20.55
CA ASN A 81 27.73 4.41 20.63
C ASN A 81 27.78 5.91 20.99
N ALA A 82 26.78 6.68 20.57
CA ALA A 82 26.60 8.08 20.95
C ALA A 82 26.03 8.28 22.37
N GLY A 83 25.80 7.19 23.11
CA GLY A 83 25.25 7.21 24.47
C GLY A 83 23.72 7.09 24.55
N GLY A 84 23.06 6.87 23.41
CA GLY A 84 21.63 6.57 23.34
C GLY A 84 21.28 5.27 24.06
N LYS A 85 20.02 5.17 24.52
CA LYS A 85 19.50 3.99 25.20
C LYS A 85 18.27 3.46 24.49
N ILE A 86 18.27 2.16 24.19
CA ILE A 86 17.15 1.48 23.54
C ILE A 86 16.46 0.56 24.55
N TYR A 87 15.14 0.70 24.67
CA TYR A 87 14.30 -0.14 25.52
C TYR A 87 13.35 -0.95 24.64
N TYR A 88 13.67 -2.22 24.40
CA TYR A 88 12.78 -3.15 23.70
C TYR A 88 11.62 -3.59 24.60
N GLN A 89 10.52 -4.06 24.00
CA GLN A 89 9.33 -4.55 24.73
C GLN A 89 8.81 -3.55 25.78
N THR A 90 8.98 -2.25 25.51
CA THR A 90 8.66 -1.17 26.45
C THR A 90 7.81 -0.12 25.72
N PRO A 91 6.57 -0.47 25.31
CA PRO A 91 5.66 0.47 24.66
C PRO A 91 5.44 1.72 25.52
N ALA A 92 5.53 2.89 24.89
CA ALA A 92 4.99 4.13 25.45
C ALA A 92 3.47 4.02 25.52
N VAL A 93 2.88 4.47 26.61
CA VAL A 93 1.43 4.36 26.88
C VAL A 93 0.78 5.70 27.22
N GLU A 94 1.57 6.73 27.54
CA GLU A 94 1.07 8.05 27.90
C GLU A 94 2.11 9.13 27.58
N LEU A 95 1.65 10.26 27.03
CA LEU A 95 2.42 11.50 26.96
C LEU A 95 2.00 12.40 28.12
N LYS A 96 2.97 12.98 28.83
CA LYS A 96 2.73 13.98 29.88
C LYS A 96 2.95 15.37 29.33
N SER A 97 2.07 16.31 29.66
CA SER A 97 2.17 17.71 29.23
C SER A 97 1.76 18.68 30.33
N ASP A 98 2.29 19.90 30.25
CA ASP A 98 1.84 21.07 31.00
C ASP A 98 1.39 22.15 30.02
N GLY A 99 0.07 22.39 29.95
CA GLY A 99 -0.54 23.28 28.97
C GLY A 99 -0.29 22.84 27.53
N ASN A 100 0.57 23.57 26.82
CA ASN A 100 0.95 23.31 25.44
C ASN A 100 2.42 22.88 25.32
N LYS A 101 2.98 22.22 26.33
CA LYS A 101 4.37 21.76 26.32
C LYS A 101 4.48 20.32 26.81
N ILE A 102 5.25 19.49 26.14
CA ILE A 102 5.57 18.14 26.61
C ILE A 102 6.47 18.20 27.85
N THR A 103 6.26 17.29 28.79
CA THR A 103 7.08 17.19 30.01
C THR A 103 7.59 15.78 30.27
N GLY A 104 7.10 14.79 29.53
CA GLY A 104 7.54 13.41 29.71
C GLY A 104 6.72 12.37 28.95
N VAL A 105 7.15 11.13 29.11
CA VAL A 105 6.51 9.93 28.54
C VAL A 105 6.44 8.85 29.61
N VAL A 106 5.32 8.16 29.70
CA VAL A 106 5.20 6.91 30.48
C VAL A 106 5.31 5.74 29.52
N ALA A 107 6.19 4.80 29.83
CA ALA A 107 6.33 3.56 29.09
C ALA A 107 6.25 2.36 30.03
N LYS A 108 5.79 1.21 29.53
CA LYS A 108 5.57 0.01 30.35
C LYS A 108 6.19 -1.20 29.69
N SER A 109 7.12 -1.86 30.38
CA SER A 109 7.52 -3.23 30.08
C SER A 109 6.69 -4.20 30.94
N SER A 110 6.94 -5.52 30.83
CA SER A 110 6.22 -6.54 31.61
C SER A 110 6.22 -6.27 33.11
N ASP A 111 7.35 -5.80 33.64
CA ASP A 111 7.59 -5.72 35.09
C ASP A 111 7.95 -4.31 35.56
N THR A 112 8.12 -3.34 34.64
CA THR A 112 8.56 -1.98 34.97
C THR A 112 7.69 -0.93 34.30
N THR A 113 7.27 0.06 35.09
CA THR A 113 6.76 1.33 34.54
C THR A 113 7.88 2.36 34.58
N TYR A 114 8.19 2.93 33.42
CA TYR A 114 9.17 3.99 33.25
C TYR A 114 8.43 5.31 33.19
N GLU A 115 8.76 6.23 34.09
CA GLU A 115 8.33 7.62 34.03
C GLU A 115 9.52 8.47 33.60
N ILE A 116 9.55 8.83 32.32
CA ILE A 116 10.67 9.54 31.71
C ILE A 116 10.27 11.01 31.61
N SER A 117 10.93 11.88 32.39
CA SER A 117 10.81 13.33 32.18
C SER A 117 11.66 13.72 30.97
N CYS A 118 11.12 14.54 30.08
CA CYS A 118 11.84 15.03 28.91
C CYS A 118 11.35 16.43 28.50
N ASP A 119 12.26 17.22 27.91
CA ASP A 119 11.92 18.52 27.32
C ASP A 119 11.34 18.39 25.92
N ALA A 120 11.70 17.31 25.21
CA ALA A 120 11.21 17.00 23.87
C ALA A 120 10.91 15.50 23.70
N ALA A 121 9.97 15.19 22.81
CA ALA A 121 9.60 13.84 22.41
C ALA A 121 9.31 13.79 20.90
N VAL A 122 9.70 12.69 20.26
CA VAL A 122 9.43 12.43 18.84
C VAL A 122 8.55 11.19 18.73
N LEU A 123 7.40 11.34 18.09
CA LEU A 123 6.53 10.22 17.73
C LEU A 123 6.96 9.66 16.36
N ALA A 124 7.43 8.42 16.37
CA ALA A 124 7.83 7.66 15.18
C ALA A 124 7.30 6.21 15.28
N THR A 125 6.04 6.10 15.71
CA THR A 125 5.30 4.88 16.04
C THR A 125 4.69 4.19 14.83
N GLY A 126 4.71 4.84 13.66
CA GLY A 126 4.14 4.32 12.43
C GLY A 126 2.63 4.51 12.35
N GLY A 127 2.00 3.78 11.44
CA GLY A 127 0.59 3.98 11.11
C GLY A 127 -0.41 3.24 12.00
N PHE A 128 -1.61 3.04 11.46
CA PHE A 128 -2.69 2.27 12.08
C PHE A 128 -3.11 1.03 11.25
N GLY A 129 -2.25 0.60 10.31
CA GLY A 129 -2.56 -0.48 9.37
C GLY A 129 -2.79 -1.88 9.96
N ALA A 130 -2.49 -2.08 11.24
CA ALA A 130 -2.79 -3.31 12.00
C ALA A 130 -4.07 -3.18 12.86
N ASN A 131 -4.69 -2.00 12.90
CA ASN A 131 -5.90 -1.76 13.67
C ASN A 131 -7.16 -2.08 12.84
N ALA A 132 -7.58 -3.35 12.87
CA ALA A 132 -8.72 -3.83 12.08
C ALA A 132 -10.01 -3.04 12.33
N ASP A 133 -10.29 -2.67 13.59
CA ASP A 133 -11.50 -1.92 13.96
C ASP A 133 -11.52 -0.51 13.35
N VAL A 134 -10.39 0.19 13.38
CA VAL A 134 -10.25 1.52 12.76
C VAL A 134 -10.38 1.40 11.24
N ILE A 135 -9.71 0.43 10.64
CA ILE A 135 -9.76 0.21 9.19
C ILE A 135 -11.18 -0.11 8.73
N GLU A 136 -11.86 -1.06 9.38
CA GLU A 136 -13.23 -1.43 9.01
C GLU A 136 -14.19 -0.27 9.18
N LYS A 137 -14.03 0.54 10.23
CA LYS A 137 -14.83 1.75 10.44
C LYS A 137 -14.61 2.81 9.35
N GLU A 138 -13.37 3.00 8.88
CA GLU A 138 -13.02 4.02 7.88
C GLU A 138 -13.37 3.58 6.45
N VAL A 139 -13.14 2.31 6.15
CA VAL A 139 -13.29 1.74 4.79
C VAL A 139 -14.69 1.16 4.57
N GLY A 140 -15.37 0.76 5.64
CA GLY A 140 -16.70 0.14 5.60
C GLY A 140 -16.69 -1.38 5.40
N TYR A 141 -15.52 -2.01 5.36
CA TYR A 141 -15.36 -3.46 5.26
C TYR A 141 -13.97 -3.92 5.75
N PRO A 142 -13.80 -5.21 6.13
CA PRO A 142 -12.50 -5.76 6.52
C PRO A 142 -11.50 -5.73 5.36
N LEU A 143 -10.32 -5.16 5.60
CA LEU A 143 -9.25 -5.03 4.61
C LEU A 143 -8.06 -5.93 4.95
N VAL A 144 -7.48 -6.58 3.95
CA VAL A 144 -6.22 -7.31 4.13
C VAL A 144 -5.07 -6.31 4.11
N THR A 145 -4.13 -6.44 5.04
CA THR A 145 -2.97 -5.55 5.11
C THR A 145 -1.64 -6.30 5.13
N PHE A 146 -0.59 -5.70 4.58
CA PHE A 146 0.79 -6.20 4.60
C PHE A 146 1.57 -5.81 5.88
N THR A 147 0.87 -5.44 6.95
CA THR A 147 1.51 -4.92 8.15
C THR A 147 2.20 -6.01 8.99
N THR A 148 3.12 -5.60 9.87
CA THR A 148 3.78 -6.50 10.83
C THR A 148 2.94 -6.74 12.08
N GLY A 149 1.73 -6.17 12.16
CA GLY A 149 0.80 -6.35 13.28
C GLY A 149 1.00 -5.38 14.45
N THR A 150 1.92 -4.42 14.37
CA THR A 150 2.26 -3.49 15.47
C THR A 150 1.81 -2.05 15.21
N GLN A 151 1.34 -1.74 14.01
CA GLN A 151 0.92 -0.40 13.60
C GLN A 151 -0.55 -0.17 14.03
N THR A 152 -0.79 0.18 15.30
CA THR A 152 -2.14 0.28 15.88
C THR A 152 -2.66 1.71 16.05
N GLY A 153 -1.86 2.73 15.74
CA GLY A 153 -2.21 4.15 15.90
C GLY A 153 -1.98 4.71 17.31
N ASP A 154 -1.02 4.14 18.04
CA ASP A 154 -0.77 4.51 19.44
C ASP A 154 -0.26 5.95 19.59
N GLY A 155 0.67 6.40 18.74
CA GLY A 155 1.18 7.78 18.75
C GLY A 155 0.08 8.82 18.50
N ALA A 156 -0.82 8.55 17.56
CA ALA A 156 -2.01 9.36 17.32
C ALA A 156 -2.93 9.41 18.54
N SER A 157 -3.20 8.27 19.16
CA SER A 157 -4.06 8.19 20.34
C SER A 157 -3.46 8.94 21.54
N MET A 158 -2.16 8.75 21.81
CA MET A 158 -1.48 9.42 22.91
C MET A 158 -1.36 10.94 22.72
N SER A 159 -1.05 11.41 21.50
CA SER A 159 -0.97 12.84 21.21
C SER A 159 -2.35 13.53 21.33
N GLN A 160 -3.40 12.90 20.84
CA GLN A 160 -4.77 13.42 20.97
C GLN A 160 -5.22 13.49 22.43
N ALA A 161 -4.78 12.56 23.28
CA ALA A 161 -5.08 12.57 24.72
C ALA A 161 -4.56 13.83 25.44
N ILE A 162 -3.49 14.46 24.93
CA ILE A 162 -2.97 15.74 25.44
C ILE A 162 -3.41 16.95 24.60
N GLY A 163 -4.40 16.77 23.73
CA GLY A 163 -5.05 17.84 22.98
C GLY A 163 -4.45 18.15 21.61
N ALA A 164 -3.60 17.27 21.04
CA ALA A 164 -3.20 17.39 19.64
C ALA A 164 -4.40 17.29 18.69
N GLY A 165 -4.29 17.95 17.54
CA GLY A 165 -5.30 17.90 16.49
C GLY A 165 -5.41 16.52 15.87
N LYS A 166 -6.60 16.18 15.35
CA LYS A 166 -6.82 14.92 14.65
C LYS A 166 -6.72 15.16 13.15
N GLY A 167 -5.62 14.71 12.57
CA GLY A 167 -5.42 14.75 11.12
C GLY A 167 -6.23 13.69 10.38
N LYS A 168 -6.40 13.88 9.07
CA LYS A 168 -7.02 12.88 8.18
C LYS A 168 -6.17 11.60 8.15
N THR A 169 -6.85 10.46 8.14
CA THR A 169 -6.27 9.13 7.97
C THR A 169 -6.51 8.60 6.56
N ILE A 170 -5.56 7.85 6.00
CA ILE A 170 -5.60 7.36 4.61
C ILE A 170 -5.09 5.93 4.54
N GLN A 171 -5.78 5.09 3.75
CA GLN A 171 -5.32 3.74 3.45
C GLN A 171 -4.33 3.74 2.28
N GLN A 172 -3.26 2.97 2.45
CA GLN A 172 -2.22 2.74 1.45
C GLN A 172 -2.58 1.58 0.53
N TYR A 173 -3.67 1.70 -0.22
CA TYR A 173 -4.10 0.66 -1.15
C TYR A 173 -2.99 0.33 -2.15
N HIS A 174 -2.58 -0.93 -2.16
CA HIS A 174 -1.49 -1.42 -2.99
C HIS A 174 -1.59 -2.94 -3.11
N GLY A 175 -1.93 -3.39 -4.32
CA GLY A 175 -2.17 -4.79 -4.61
C GLY A 175 -3.61 -5.24 -4.43
N VAL A 176 -3.88 -6.44 -4.93
CA VAL A 176 -5.15 -7.14 -4.84
C VAL A 176 -4.89 -8.60 -4.48
N THR A 177 -5.85 -9.28 -3.89
CA THR A 177 -5.69 -10.69 -3.55
C THR A 177 -7.00 -11.46 -3.69
N SER A 178 -6.90 -12.78 -3.73
CA SER A 178 -8.05 -13.67 -3.72
C SER A 178 -8.56 -13.90 -2.28
N TYR A 179 -9.65 -14.66 -2.16
CA TYR A 179 -10.16 -15.17 -0.89
C TYR A 179 -9.60 -16.57 -0.54
N SER A 180 -8.52 -17.02 -1.18
CA SER A 180 -7.89 -18.34 -0.94
C SER A 180 -7.43 -18.57 0.50
N GLY A 181 -7.19 -17.50 1.26
CA GLY A 181 -6.55 -17.55 2.58
C GLY A 181 -5.02 -17.68 2.53
N ILE A 182 -4.43 -17.70 1.33
CA ILE A 182 -2.98 -17.66 1.14
C ILE A 182 -2.51 -16.22 1.31
N GLU A 183 -1.36 -16.05 1.98
CA GLU A 183 -0.73 -14.76 2.19
C GLU A 183 -0.50 -14.04 0.83
N PRO A 184 -1.04 -12.81 0.67
CA PRO A 184 -0.83 -12.03 -0.56
C PRO A 184 0.66 -11.81 -0.83
N GLY A 185 1.05 -11.66 -2.10
CA GLY A 185 2.46 -11.43 -2.46
C GLY A 185 3.41 -12.62 -2.27
N SER A 186 2.96 -13.73 -1.67
CA SER A 186 3.80 -14.93 -1.46
C SER A 186 4.21 -15.66 -2.75
N GLY A 187 3.58 -15.35 -3.88
CA GLY A 187 3.74 -16.06 -5.16
C GLY A 187 3.18 -17.49 -5.17
N LYS A 188 2.47 -17.90 -4.11
CA LYS A 188 1.94 -19.27 -3.95
C LYS A 188 0.45 -19.40 -4.22
N ASP A 189 -0.26 -18.27 -4.35
CA ASP A 189 -1.70 -18.28 -4.61
C ASP A 189 -1.99 -18.51 -6.09
N GLU A 190 -2.27 -19.76 -6.43
CA GLU A 190 -2.59 -20.19 -7.80
C GLU A 190 -3.82 -19.47 -8.37
N ILE A 191 -4.91 -19.31 -7.59
CA ILE A 191 -6.12 -18.65 -8.11
C ILE A 191 -5.94 -17.13 -8.22
N ALA A 192 -5.05 -16.52 -7.42
CA ALA A 192 -4.74 -15.10 -7.57
C ALA A 192 -4.11 -14.77 -8.92
N LYS A 193 -3.46 -15.72 -9.60
CA LYS A 193 -2.93 -15.51 -10.96
C LYS A 193 -4.00 -15.03 -11.95
N ALA A 194 -5.25 -15.50 -11.78
CA ALA A 194 -6.39 -15.03 -12.59
C ALA A 194 -6.66 -13.53 -12.44
N ILE A 195 -6.36 -12.96 -11.27
CA ILE A 195 -6.54 -11.55 -10.97
C ILE A 195 -5.48 -10.71 -11.68
N TYR A 196 -4.26 -11.24 -11.78
CA TYR A 196 -3.08 -10.56 -12.34
C TYR A 196 -2.84 -10.86 -13.84
N LEU A 197 -3.76 -11.57 -14.50
CA LEU A 197 -3.76 -11.68 -15.95
C LEU A 197 -4.44 -10.44 -16.55
N ALA A 198 -3.67 -9.64 -17.28
CA ALA A 198 -4.21 -8.50 -18.03
C ALA A 198 -5.32 -8.93 -19.02
N THR A 199 -5.35 -10.20 -19.46
CA THR A 199 -6.38 -10.73 -20.35
C THR A 199 -7.68 -11.14 -19.67
N SER A 200 -7.71 -11.23 -18.34
CA SER A 200 -8.95 -11.46 -17.60
C SER A 200 -9.93 -10.28 -17.74
N ILE A 201 -11.18 -10.49 -17.35
CA ILE A 201 -12.18 -9.42 -17.22
C ILE A 201 -12.47 -9.18 -15.74
N TRP A 202 -12.40 -7.93 -15.30
CA TRP A 202 -12.80 -7.56 -13.95
C TRP A 202 -14.21 -7.02 -13.94
N VAL A 203 -15.09 -7.60 -13.13
CA VAL A 203 -16.46 -7.11 -12.91
C VAL A 203 -16.73 -6.86 -11.44
N ASN A 204 -17.47 -5.81 -11.14
CA ASN A 204 -17.97 -5.54 -9.79
C ASN A 204 -19.20 -6.41 -9.45
N GLN A 205 -19.72 -6.25 -8.24
CA GLN A 205 -20.91 -6.97 -7.76
C GLN A 205 -22.22 -6.63 -8.52
N ARG A 206 -22.18 -5.64 -9.42
CA ARG A 206 -23.29 -5.30 -10.33
C ARG A 206 -23.11 -5.93 -11.73
N GLY A 207 -22.14 -6.82 -11.91
CA GLY A 207 -21.85 -7.46 -13.20
C GLY A 207 -21.30 -6.51 -14.27
N SER A 208 -20.72 -5.37 -13.87
CA SER A 208 -20.16 -4.36 -14.78
C SER A 208 -18.64 -4.28 -14.66
N ARG A 209 -17.93 -4.10 -15.78
CA ARG A 209 -16.52 -3.68 -15.77
C ARG A 209 -16.39 -2.32 -15.07
N PHE A 210 -15.21 -2.06 -14.52
CA PHE A 210 -14.94 -0.82 -13.77
C PHE A 210 -13.55 -0.22 -14.02
N ALA A 211 -12.63 -0.96 -14.64
CA ALA A 211 -11.29 -0.52 -14.98
C ALA A 211 -10.75 -1.38 -16.14
N PRO A 212 -9.71 -0.92 -16.86
CA PRO A 212 -8.96 -1.77 -17.76
C PRO A 212 -8.09 -2.74 -16.94
N GLU A 213 -8.06 -4.02 -17.30
CA GLU A 213 -7.44 -5.05 -16.46
C GLU A 213 -5.90 -5.08 -16.54
N ASP A 214 -5.31 -4.45 -17.56
CA ASP A 214 -3.88 -4.15 -17.64
C ASP A 214 -3.45 -3.02 -16.68
N LEU A 215 -4.39 -2.39 -15.97
CA LEU A 215 -4.09 -1.54 -14.82
C LEU A 215 -3.35 -2.31 -13.70
N ASN A 216 -3.44 -3.64 -13.68
CA ASN A 216 -2.76 -4.49 -12.70
C ASN A 216 -1.22 -4.34 -12.66
N TYR A 217 -0.61 -3.80 -13.73
CA TYR A 217 0.81 -3.47 -13.76
C TYR A 217 1.17 -2.30 -12.84
N ASP A 218 0.19 -1.46 -12.49
CA ASP A 218 0.29 -0.51 -11.39
C ASP A 218 -0.50 -1.04 -10.19
N THR A 219 0.23 -1.59 -9.22
CA THR A 219 -0.40 -2.24 -8.06
C THR A 219 -1.09 -1.25 -7.13
N ALA A 220 -0.68 0.02 -7.09
CA ALA A 220 -1.37 1.07 -6.34
C ALA A 220 -2.70 1.43 -7.01
N LEU A 221 -2.67 1.75 -8.31
CA LEU A 221 -3.87 2.18 -9.03
C LEU A 221 -4.91 1.06 -9.21
N SER A 222 -4.47 -0.18 -9.47
CA SER A 222 -5.37 -1.32 -9.51
C SER A 222 -6.05 -1.59 -8.16
N SER A 223 -5.33 -1.39 -7.05
CA SER A 223 -5.90 -1.51 -5.72
C SER A 223 -6.92 -0.41 -5.41
N ASN A 224 -6.66 0.83 -5.84
CA ASN A 224 -7.67 1.90 -5.76
C ASN A 224 -8.94 1.54 -6.55
N ALA A 225 -8.77 1.07 -7.78
CA ALA A 225 -9.90 0.66 -8.61
C ALA A 225 -10.71 -0.45 -7.92
N ALA A 226 -10.04 -1.44 -7.32
CA ALA A 226 -10.67 -2.50 -6.54
C ALA A 226 -11.38 -1.96 -5.28
N ALA A 227 -10.74 -1.09 -4.50
CA ALA A 227 -11.29 -0.53 -3.26
C ALA A 227 -12.56 0.29 -3.50
N THR A 228 -12.66 1.00 -4.62
CA THR A 228 -13.88 1.72 -4.99
C THR A 228 -15.06 0.80 -5.37
N GLN A 229 -14.83 -0.51 -5.54
CA GLN A 229 -15.91 -1.49 -5.75
C GLN A 229 -16.48 -2.05 -4.44
N GLY A 230 -15.93 -1.66 -3.29
CA GLY A 230 -16.29 -2.19 -1.98
C GLY A 230 -15.45 -3.43 -1.62
N GLU A 231 -16.02 -4.32 -0.81
CA GLU A 231 -15.29 -5.48 -0.24
C GLU A 231 -14.68 -6.39 -1.31
N CYS A 232 -15.37 -6.59 -2.44
CA CYS A 232 -14.91 -7.51 -3.47
C CYS A 232 -15.37 -7.17 -4.89
N TYR A 233 -14.63 -7.72 -5.84
CA TYR A 233 -14.95 -7.82 -7.26
C TYR A 233 -14.61 -9.23 -7.76
N PHE A 234 -14.79 -9.49 -9.06
CA PHE A 234 -14.53 -10.80 -9.65
C PHE A 234 -13.64 -10.68 -10.88
N SER A 235 -12.64 -11.56 -10.99
CA SER A 235 -11.84 -11.73 -12.21
C SER A 235 -12.32 -12.95 -12.98
N ILE A 236 -12.78 -12.74 -14.21
CA ILE A 236 -13.41 -13.76 -15.07
C ILE A 236 -12.41 -14.25 -16.13
N MET A 237 -12.36 -15.57 -16.30
CA MET A 237 -11.61 -16.26 -17.35
C MET A 237 -12.50 -17.31 -18.03
N SER A 238 -12.25 -17.57 -19.31
CA SER A 238 -12.88 -18.66 -20.04
C SER A 238 -12.07 -19.96 -19.95
N GLU A 239 -12.73 -21.09 -20.21
CA GLU A 239 -12.08 -22.40 -20.30
C GLU A 239 -10.92 -22.43 -21.31
N ASP A 240 -11.04 -21.73 -22.43
CA ASP A 240 -9.96 -21.64 -23.42
C ASP A 240 -8.74 -20.89 -22.89
N MET A 241 -8.95 -19.86 -22.07
CA MET A 241 -7.85 -19.16 -21.39
C MET A 241 -7.17 -20.09 -20.38
N VAL A 242 -7.94 -20.84 -19.60
CA VAL A 242 -7.41 -21.82 -18.64
C VAL A 242 -6.57 -22.88 -19.35
N LYS A 243 -7.06 -23.47 -20.43
CA LYS A 243 -6.30 -24.46 -21.22
C LYS A 243 -4.99 -23.91 -21.77
N LYS A 244 -4.98 -22.67 -22.25
CA LYS A 244 -3.79 -22.01 -22.79
C LYS A 244 -2.71 -21.84 -21.71
N VAL A 245 -3.07 -21.33 -20.52
CA VAL A 245 -2.08 -21.17 -19.45
C VAL A 245 -1.61 -22.51 -18.87
N GLU A 246 -2.44 -23.54 -18.87
CA GLU A 246 -2.04 -24.91 -18.52
C GLU A 246 -1.04 -25.51 -19.51
N GLN A 247 -1.04 -25.08 -20.76
CA GLN A 247 -0.15 -25.60 -21.81
C GLN A 247 1.21 -24.89 -21.86
N GLY A 248 1.22 -23.56 -21.74
CA GLY A 248 2.43 -22.76 -21.99
C GLY A 248 2.57 -21.51 -21.12
N GLY A 249 1.78 -21.39 -20.05
CA GLY A 249 1.82 -20.23 -19.15
C GLY A 249 1.17 -18.98 -19.73
N SER A 250 1.42 -17.82 -19.12
CA SER A 250 0.71 -16.57 -19.44
C SER A 250 1.02 -16.03 -20.85
N LYS A 251 2.15 -16.42 -21.45
CA LYS A 251 2.49 -16.02 -22.82
C LYS A 251 1.54 -16.54 -23.88
N GLU A 252 0.89 -17.67 -23.66
CA GLU A 252 -0.18 -18.19 -24.53
C GLU A 252 -1.40 -17.25 -24.59
N LEU A 253 -1.49 -16.31 -23.63
CA LEU A 253 -2.47 -15.23 -23.58
C LEU A 253 -1.86 -13.85 -23.90
N ASN A 254 -0.71 -13.79 -24.59
CA ASN A 254 0.01 -12.54 -24.88
C ASN A 254 0.48 -11.76 -23.63
N VAL A 255 0.47 -12.39 -22.45
CA VAL A 255 0.97 -11.80 -21.20
C VAL A 255 2.43 -12.22 -21.03
N ASP A 256 3.33 -11.40 -21.56
CA ASP A 256 4.78 -11.60 -21.59
C ASP A 256 5.53 -11.07 -20.36
N THR A 257 4.83 -10.27 -19.54
CA THR A 257 5.34 -9.62 -18.34
C THR A 257 4.42 -9.99 -17.18
N ALA A 258 4.98 -10.57 -16.12
CA ALA A 258 4.25 -10.82 -14.89
C ALA A 258 4.21 -9.55 -14.04
N VAL A 259 3.10 -9.33 -13.34
CA VAL A 259 3.03 -8.34 -12.26
C VAL A 259 3.94 -8.82 -11.12
N GLY A 260 4.66 -7.90 -10.49
CA GLY A 260 5.53 -8.19 -9.36
C GLY A 260 5.67 -7.00 -8.44
N TYR A 261 5.85 -7.27 -7.15
CA TYR A 261 6.18 -6.24 -6.16
C TYR A 261 7.69 -6.13 -6.10
N GLN A 262 8.35 -5.52 -7.09
CA GLN A 262 9.82 -5.47 -7.07
C GLN A 262 10.32 -4.86 -5.73
N PRO A 263 11.43 -5.36 -5.16
CA PRO A 263 12.38 -6.33 -5.73
C PRO A 263 11.98 -7.81 -5.53
N SER A 264 10.73 -8.09 -5.13
CA SER A 264 10.21 -9.46 -4.97
C SER A 264 10.02 -10.21 -6.30
N LEU A 265 9.83 -11.52 -6.16
CA LEU A 265 9.59 -12.45 -7.26
C LEU A 265 8.33 -12.05 -8.07
N PRO A 266 8.33 -12.28 -9.40
CA PRO A 266 7.12 -12.13 -10.19
C PRO A 266 6.01 -13.01 -9.60
N LEU A 267 4.76 -12.53 -9.62
CA LEU A 267 3.62 -13.26 -9.06
C LEU A 267 3.36 -14.61 -9.73
N PHE A 268 3.86 -14.78 -10.95
CA PHE A 268 3.89 -16.03 -11.67
C PHE A 268 5.02 -16.05 -12.69
N SER A 269 5.47 -17.26 -13.08
CA SER A 269 6.32 -17.41 -14.26
C SER A 269 5.49 -17.24 -15.53
N VAL A 270 6.04 -16.52 -16.51
CA VAL A 270 5.36 -16.24 -17.78
C VAL A 270 5.50 -17.36 -18.81
N ASN A 271 6.57 -18.16 -18.72
CA ASN A 271 6.90 -19.21 -19.70
C ASN A 271 6.52 -20.62 -19.22
N GLU A 272 6.32 -20.79 -17.91
CA GLU A 272 6.06 -22.12 -17.36
C GLU A 272 4.57 -22.44 -17.42
N PRO A 273 4.20 -23.66 -17.85
CA PRO A 273 2.82 -24.15 -17.78
C PRO A 273 2.26 -24.08 -16.37
N TRP A 274 1.01 -23.64 -16.22
CA TRP A 274 0.35 -23.53 -14.92
C TRP A 274 -0.37 -24.83 -14.54
N THR A 275 0.40 -25.89 -14.25
CA THR A 275 -0.12 -27.26 -14.07
C THR A 275 -1.10 -27.41 -12.90
N GLU A 276 -0.98 -26.56 -11.87
CA GLU A 276 -1.84 -26.60 -10.67
C GLU A 276 -3.07 -25.68 -10.77
N PHE A 277 -3.14 -24.83 -11.79
CA PHE A 277 -4.10 -23.72 -11.82
C PHE A 277 -5.55 -24.20 -11.89
N ARG A 278 -5.85 -25.18 -12.75
CA ARG A 278 -7.21 -25.74 -12.82
C ARG A 278 -7.61 -26.45 -11.53
N SER A 279 -6.71 -27.25 -10.95
CA SER A 279 -6.98 -27.90 -9.66
C SER A 279 -7.30 -26.86 -8.59
N ALA A 280 -6.55 -25.76 -8.55
CA ALA A 280 -6.80 -24.63 -7.65
C ALA A 280 -8.14 -23.94 -7.91
N LEU A 281 -8.51 -23.70 -9.19
CA LEU A 281 -9.82 -23.16 -9.55
C LEU A 281 -10.97 -24.08 -9.08
N GLU A 282 -10.88 -25.38 -9.36
CA GLU A 282 -11.90 -26.36 -8.96
C GLU A 282 -12.01 -26.50 -7.43
N ASN A 283 -10.89 -26.42 -6.71
CA ASN A 283 -10.92 -26.36 -5.24
C ASN A 283 -11.50 -25.04 -4.73
N GLY A 284 -11.22 -23.93 -5.40
CA GLY A 284 -11.84 -22.64 -5.11
C GLY A 284 -13.35 -22.66 -5.31
N VAL A 285 -13.85 -23.40 -6.32
CA VAL A 285 -15.29 -23.62 -6.52
C VAL A 285 -15.91 -24.35 -5.33
N LYS A 286 -15.27 -25.40 -4.82
CA LYS A 286 -15.75 -26.13 -3.63
C LYS A 286 -15.76 -25.25 -2.37
N ASN A 287 -14.82 -24.32 -2.27
CA ASN A 287 -14.62 -23.47 -1.09
C ASN A 287 -15.31 -22.09 -1.20
N GLY A 288 -16.00 -21.80 -2.31
CA GLY A 288 -16.72 -20.54 -2.52
C GLY A 288 -15.82 -19.32 -2.79
N THR A 289 -14.56 -19.52 -3.16
CA THR A 289 -13.61 -18.45 -3.53
C THR A 289 -13.49 -18.26 -5.04
N VAL A 290 -13.99 -19.24 -5.81
CA VAL A 290 -14.14 -19.20 -7.27
C VAL A 290 -15.56 -19.62 -7.62
N PHE A 291 -16.13 -19.04 -8.67
CA PHE A 291 -17.47 -19.35 -9.17
C PHE A 291 -17.35 -19.90 -10.59
N LYS A 292 -18.20 -20.87 -10.95
CA LYS A 292 -18.17 -21.54 -12.25
C LYS A 292 -19.57 -21.56 -12.87
N GLY A 293 -19.65 -21.36 -14.18
CA GLY A 293 -20.89 -21.48 -14.94
C GLY A 293 -20.63 -21.90 -16.38
N ASP A 294 -21.49 -22.77 -16.91
CA ASP A 294 -21.41 -23.23 -18.31
C ASP A 294 -21.90 -22.14 -19.29
N THR A 295 -22.77 -21.26 -18.81
CA THR A 295 -23.25 -20.06 -19.50
C THR A 295 -22.97 -18.80 -18.67
N VAL A 296 -23.10 -17.62 -19.28
CA VAL A 296 -22.98 -16.34 -18.56
C VAL A 296 -24.06 -16.21 -17.49
N GLU A 297 -25.26 -16.70 -17.77
CA GLU A 297 -26.38 -16.74 -16.84
C GLU A 297 -26.10 -17.65 -15.63
N ASP A 298 -25.51 -18.83 -15.86
CA ASP A 298 -25.10 -19.73 -14.78
C ASP A 298 -23.98 -19.12 -13.93
N LEU A 299 -23.01 -18.47 -14.58
CA LEU A 299 -21.92 -17.78 -13.88
C LEU A 299 -22.46 -16.63 -13.02
N ALA A 300 -23.35 -15.80 -13.56
CA ALA A 300 -23.96 -14.70 -12.83
C ALA A 300 -24.71 -15.20 -11.60
N LYS A 301 -25.48 -16.29 -11.74
CA LYS A 301 -26.17 -16.94 -10.63
C LYS A 301 -25.19 -17.45 -9.58
N ALA A 302 -24.09 -18.07 -9.98
CA ALA A 302 -23.06 -18.57 -9.06
C ALA A 302 -22.39 -17.43 -8.27
N MET A 303 -22.06 -16.33 -8.95
CA MET A 303 -21.45 -15.13 -8.34
C MET A 303 -22.42 -14.32 -7.47
N GLY A 304 -23.73 -14.51 -7.65
CA GLY A 304 -24.76 -13.68 -7.01
C GLY A 304 -24.89 -12.28 -7.62
N VAL A 305 -24.59 -12.12 -8.92
CA VAL A 305 -24.72 -10.84 -9.64
C VAL A 305 -25.89 -10.86 -10.63
N ASP A 306 -26.31 -9.70 -11.11
CA ASP A 306 -27.39 -9.60 -12.11
C ASP A 306 -26.97 -10.21 -13.46
N ALA A 307 -27.73 -11.20 -13.92
CA ALA A 307 -27.42 -11.95 -15.14
C ALA A 307 -27.51 -11.09 -16.41
N ASN A 308 -28.46 -10.16 -16.47
CA ASN A 308 -28.62 -9.29 -17.65
C ASN A 308 -27.46 -8.29 -17.75
N ALA A 309 -27.05 -7.73 -16.62
CA ALA A 309 -25.91 -6.82 -16.52
C ALA A 309 -24.62 -7.54 -16.92
N LEU A 310 -24.36 -8.74 -16.38
CA LEU A 310 -23.17 -9.50 -16.74
C LEU A 310 -23.15 -9.89 -18.22
N LYS A 311 -24.29 -10.37 -18.75
CA LYS A 311 -24.44 -10.68 -20.18
C LYS A 311 -24.16 -9.47 -21.06
N LYS A 312 -24.69 -8.29 -20.70
CA LYS A 312 -24.43 -7.05 -21.44
C LYS A 312 -22.95 -6.71 -21.42
N THR A 313 -22.29 -6.80 -20.26
CA THR A 313 -20.86 -6.53 -20.10
C THR A 313 -20.01 -7.45 -20.96
N ILE A 314 -20.20 -8.78 -20.86
CA ILE A 314 -19.42 -9.76 -21.63
C ILE A 314 -19.69 -9.62 -23.13
N SER A 315 -20.95 -9.40 -23.54
CA SER A 315 -21.29 -9.21 -24.96
C SER A 315 -20.63 -7.96 -25.54
N ALA A 316 -20.62 -6.85 -24.80
CA ALA A 316 -19.97 -5.61 -25.22
C ALA A 316 -18.45 -5.80 -25.34
N TYR A 317 -17.82 -6.42 -24.34
CA TYR A 317 -16.38 -6.68 -24.39
C TYR A 317 -15.99 -7.62 -25.55
N ASN A 318 -16.75 -8.68 -25.79
CA ASN A 318 -16.49 -9.58 -26.92
C ASN A 318 -16.63 -8.85 -28.28
N ALA A 319 -17.56 -7.91 -28.40
CA ALA A 319 -17.69 -7.06 -29.59
C ALA A 319 -16.50 -6.11 -29.75
N ASP A 320 -16.02 -5.50 -28.66
CA ASP A 320 -14.81 -4.68 -28.64
C ASP A 320 -13.57 -5.50 -29.04
N CYS A 321 -13.44 -6.74 -28.57
CA CYS A 321 -12.39 -7.65 -29.02
C CYS A 321 -12.45 -7.90 -30.53
N ALA A 322 -13.64 -8.09 -31.10
CA ALA A 322 -13.81 -8.26 -32.55
C ALA A 322 -13.45 -6.99 -33.33
N ASN A 323 -13.67 -5.81 -32.74
CA ASN A 323 -13.30 -4.51 -33.31
C ASN A 323 -11.83 -4.16 -33.11
N GLY A 324 -11.11 -4.86 -32.22
CA GLY A 324 -9.70 -4.64 -31.92
C GLY A 324 -9.40 -3.43 -31.01
N SER A 325 -10.41 -2.90 -30.32
CA SER A 325 -10.25 -1.73 -29.43
C SER A 325 -11.26 -1.75 -28.30
N ASP A 326 -10.79 -1.55 -27.06
CA ASP A 326 -11.65 -1.38 -25.88
C ASP A 326 -12.24 0.04 -25.88
N ALA A 327 -13.52 0.14 -26.21
CA ALA A 327 -14.18 1.43 -26.44
C ALA A 327 -14.43 2.20 -25.13
N VAL A 328 -14.35 1.54 -23.97
CA VAL A 328 -14.69 2.13 -22.67
C VAL A 328 -13.44 2.54 -21.91
N TYR A 329 -12.46 1.63 -21.79
CA TYR A 329 -11.31 1.82 -20.91
C TYR A 329 -9.97 1.90 -21.63
N GLY A 330 -9.93 1.62 -22.94
CA GLY A 330 -8.69 1.71 -23.71
C GLY A 330 -7.61 0.69 -23.32
N LYS A 331 -8.01 -0.46 -22.75
CA LYS A 331 -7.14 -1.62 -22.53
C LYS A 331 -6.33 -1.93 -23.78
N ASP A 332 -5.05 -2.25 -23.62
CA ASP A 332 -4.21 -2.57 -24.77
C ASP A 332 -4.79 -3.77 -25.56
N SER A 333 -4.99 -3.55 -26.85
CA SER A 333 -5.53 -4.54 -27.80
C SER A 333 -4.84 -5.92 -27.74
N LYS A 334 -3.54 -5.98 -27.39
CA LYS A 334 -2.83 -7.26 -27.26
C LYS A 334 -3.36 -8.13 -26.11
N TYR A 335 -3.97 -7.51 -25.09
CA TYR A 335 -4.59 -8.18 -23.95
C TYR A 335 -6.10 -8.40 -24.13
N MET A 336 -6.68 -8.02 -25.27
CA MET A 336 -8.10 -8.20 -25.53
C MET A 336 -8.36 -9.61 -26.09
N LEU A 337 -8.92 -10.49 -25.27
CA LEU A 337 -9.35 -11.83 -25.67
C LEU A 337 -10.85 -12.01 -25.44
N SER A 338 -11.60 -12.36 -26.49
CA SER A 338 -13.01 -12.74 -26.35
C SER A 338 -13.12 -13.95 -25.41
N LEU A 339 -14.09 -13.95 -24.50
CA LEU A 339 -14.30 -15.06 -23.59
C LEU A 339 -14.90 -16.30 -24.29
N GLY A 340 -15.44 -16.17 -25.50
CA GLY A 340 -16.04 -17.28 -26.23
C GLY A 340 -17.23 -17.91 -25.49
N ASP A 341 -17.50 -19.19 -25.79
CA ASP A 341 -18.49 -20.00 -25.07
C ASP A 341 -17.88 -20.59 -23.79
N GLY A 342 -18.71 -20.86 -22.79
CA GLY A 342 -18.27 -21.40 -21.50
C GLY A 342 -17.71 -22.83 -21.57
N PRO A 343 -17.25 -23.37 -20.42
CA PRO A 343 -17.46 -22.82 -19.08
C PRO A 343 -16.56 -21.62 -18.76
N TYR A 344 -17.00 -20.83 -17.78
CA TYR A 344 -16.28 -19.68 -17.26
C TYR A 344 -15.95 -19.89 -15.78
N TYR A 345 -14.84 -19.30 -15.34
CA TYR A 345 -14.45 -19.21 -13.94
C TYR A 345 -14.37 -17.74 -13.52
N ALA A 346 -14.90 -17.40 -12.36
CA ALA A 346 -14.80 -16.08 -11.75
C ALA A 346 -14.13 -16.18 -10.37
N VAL A 347 -12.91 -15.68 -10.23
CA VAL A 347 -12.18 -15.64 -8.96
C VAL A 347 -12.64 -14.42 -8.15
N LYS A 348 -13.07 -14.63 -6.90
CA LYS A 348 -13.40 -13.54 -5.98
C LYS A 348 -12.11 -12.84 -5.55
N ALA A 349 -12.05 -11.53 -5.75
CA ALA A 349 -10.88 -10.70 -5.49
C ALA A 349 -11.23 -9.51 -4.59
N ARG A 350 -10.23 -8.99 -3.88
CA ARG A 350 -10.36 -7.85 -2.94
C ARG A 350 -9.10 -6.99 -2.94
N PRO A 351 -9.19 -5.69 -2.60
CA PRO A 351 -8.02 -4.84 -2.43
C PRO A 351 -7.16 -5.25 -1.23
N VAL A 352 -5.90 -4.87 -1.27
CA VAL A 352 -4.91 -5.00 -0.18
C VAL A 352 -4.35 -3.63 0.13
N SER A 353 -4.00 -3.37 1.40
CA SER A 353 -3.33 -2.13 1.82
C SER A 353 -1.95 -2.42 2.43
N LEU A 354 -0.97 -1.56 2.14
CA LEU A 354 0.34 -1.59 2.83
C LEU A 354 0.25 -1.10 4.28
N GLY A 355 -0.78 -0.33 4.61
CA GLY A 355 -1.00 0.21 5.94
C GLY A 355 -1.93 1.43 5.95
N GLY A 356 -2.20 1.98 7.13
CA GLY A 356 -2.92 3.24 7.28
C GLY A 356 -1.97 4.34 7.72
N ILE A 357 -2.08 5.53 7.13
CA ILE A 357 -1.27 6.70 7.49
C ILE A 357 -2.08 7.86 8.07
N GLY A 358 -1.42 8.77 8.77
CA GLY A 358 -2.03 9.95 9.34
C GLY A 358 -2.55 9.74 10.75
N GLY A 359 -3.35 10.71 11.20
CA GLY A 359 -3.90 10.79 12.55
C GLY A 359 -3.23 11.83 13.44
N VAL A 360 -1.93 12.08 13.29
CA VAL A 360 -1.20 13.15 13.98
C VAL A 360 -1.11 14.39 13.10
N LEU A 361 -1.66 15.51 13.56
CA LEU A 361 -1.54 16.78 12.86
C LEU A 361 -0.22 17.47 13.23
N VAL A 362 0.54 17.89 12.23
CA VAL A 362 1.81 18.61 12.38
C VAL A 362 1.80 19.89 11.55
N ASN A 363 2.60 20.87 11.92
CA ASN A 363 2.91 21.98 11.02
C ASN A 363 4.01 21.58 10.03
N SER A 364 4.37 22.47 9.11
CA SER A 364 5.41 22.21 8.11
C SER A 364 6.84 22.00 8.67
N ASN A 365 7.04 22.19 9.99
CA ASN A 365 8.29 21.90 10.70
C ASN A 365 8.23 20.57 11.48
N LEU A 366 7.20 19.75 11.27
CA LEU A 366 6.95 18.48 11.97
C LEU A 366 6.67 18.63 13.48
N GLU A 367 6.35 19.85 13.94
CA GLU A 367 5.88 20.08 15.31
C GLU A 367 4.41 19.66 15.41
N VAL A 368 4.06 18.88 16.43
CA VAL A 368 2.67 18.47 16.65
C VAL A 368 1.84 19.69 17.04
N ILE A 369 0.70 19.86 16.37
CA ILE A 369 -0.19 20.99 16.55
C ILE A 369 -1.58 20.55 17.02
N LYS A 370 -2.26 21.47 17.70
CA LYS A 370 -3.68 21.39 18.00
C LYS A 370 -4.50 21.68 16.75
N GLN A 371 -5.82 21.45 16.83
CA GLN A 371 -6.73 21.70 15.71
C GLN A 371 -6.77 23.17 15.25
N ASP A 372 -6.44 24.11 16.15
CA ASP A 372 -6.38 25.55 15.87
C ASP A 372 -5.00 26.02 15.39
N GLY A 373 -4.04 25.10 15.20
CA GLY A 373 -2.67 25.39 14.79
C GLY A 373 -1.71 25.71 15.95
N THR A 374 -2.18 25.72 17.20
CA THR A 374 -1.30 25.92 18.37
C THR A 374 -0.30 24.78 18.48
N VAL A 375 0.99 25.10 18.56
CA VAL A 375 2.07 24.12 18.74
C VAL A 375 2.05 23.52 20.14
N ILE A 376 2.22 22.20 20.23
CA ILE A 376 2.57 21.51 21.47
C ILE A 376 4.10 21.48 21.57
N GLY A 377 4.66 22.44 22.29
CA GLY A 377 6.11 22.67 22.39
C GLY A 377 6.86 21.43 22.84
N GLY A 378 7.92 21.09 22.09
CA GLY A 378 8.77 19.93 22.32
C GLY A 378 8.21 18.61 21.77
N LEU A 379 7.00 18.57 21.22
CA LEU A 379 6.44 17.35 20.63
C LEU A 379 6.52 17.40 19.10
N TYR A 380 7.13 16.38 18.51
CA TYR A 380 7.32 16.22 17.07
C TYR A 380 6.77 14.87 16.60
N ALA A 381 6.47 14.74 15.31
CA ALA A 381 6.06 13.45 14.74
C ALA A 381 6.59 13.26 13.31
N ALA A 382 6.89 12.01 12.95
CA ALA A 382 7.42 11.65 11.63
C ALA A 382 6.94 10.27 11.15
N GLY A 383 7.11 10.00 9.85
CA GLY A 383 6.72 8.73 9.25
C GLY A 383 5.21 8.62 9.05
N ASN A 384 4.70 7.39 9.03
CA ASN A 384 3.32 7.11 8.62
C ASN A 384 2.24 7.67 9.57
N GLU A 385 2.54 8.16 10.78
CA GLU A 385 1.52 8.76 11.64
C GLU A 385 1.15 10.21 11.30
N ILE A 386 2.02 10.91 10.55
CA ILE A 386 1.76 12.32 10.22
C ILE A 386 0.68 12.42 9.14
N ALA A 387 -0.27 13.31 9.35
CA ALA A 387 -1.34 13.60 8.40
C ALA A 387 -0.88 14.59 7.31
N GLU A 388 -1.74 14.81 6.32
CA GLU A 388 -1.62 15.88 5.31
C GLU A 388 -0.42 15.78 4.36
N ILE A 389 0.33 14.68 4.36
CA ILE A 389 1.40 14.44 3.35
C ILE A 389 0.81 14.11 1.98
N TYR A 390 -0.28 13.35 1.93
CA TYR A 390 -1.08 13.11 0.73
C TYR A 390 -2.55 12.96 1.11
N ASN A 391 -3.43 12.83 0.12
CA ASN A 391 -4.86 12.96 0.34
C ASN A 391 -5.70 11.69 0.10
N ASN A 392 -5.39 10.88 -0.93
CA ASN A 392 -6.35 9.87 -1.39
C ASN A 392 -5.78 8.47 -1.65
N SER A 393 -4.62 8.37 -2.29
CA SER A 393 -4.08 7.10 -2.77
C SER A 393 -2.63 6.93 -2.35
N TYR A 394 -2.17 5.67 -2.30
CA TYR A 394 -0.75 5.37 -2.23
C TYR A 394 0.03 6.19 -3.27
N PRO A 395 1.20 6.73 -2.90
CA PRO A 395 1.98 7.59 -3.78
C PRO A 395 2.51 6.90 -5.03
N LEU A 396 2.50 7.64 -6.14
CA LEU A 396 3.15 7.23 -7.40
C LEU A 396 4.59 7.73 -7.54
N VAL A 397 5.07 8.52 -6.57
CA VAL A 397 6.49 8.81 -6.43
C VAL A 397 7.08 7.76 -5.50
N GLU A 398 7.93 6.90 -6.05
CA GLU A 398 8.49 5.76 -5.34
C GLU A 398 9.34 6.20 -4.14
N GLY A 399 9.17 5.52 -3.00
CA GLY A 399 9.96 5.76 -1.79
C GLY A 399 9.47 6.89 -0.87
N VAL A 400 8.41 7.64 -1.22
CA VAL A 400 7.96 8.80 -0.41
C VAL A 400 7.59 8.44 1.04
N THR A 401 7.00 7.27 1.28
CA THR A 401 6.65 6.85 2.64
C THR A 401 7.90 6.63 3.51
N LEU A 402 8.94 6.02 2.95
CA LEU A 402 10.25 5.92 3.59
C LEU A 402 10.91 7.30 3.78
N MET A 403 10.74 8.22 2.83
CA MET A 403 11.22 9.60 2.98
C MET A 403 10.60 10.28 4.20
N THR A 404 9.28 10.16 4.41
CA THR A 404 8.63 10.73 5.61
C THR A 404 9.15 10.12 6.91
N ALA A 405 9.55 8.84 6.90
CA ALA A 405 10.08 8.16 8.08
C ALA A 405 11.55 8.50 8.34
N LEU A 406 12.41 8.34 7.34
CA LEU A 406 13.87 8.51 7.47
C LEU A 406 14.26 9.99 7.53
N THR A 407 13.83 10.78 6.54
CA THR A 407 14.14 12.21 6.50
C THR A 407 13.32 12.97 7.53
N GLY A 408 12.02 12.69 7.65
CA GLY A 408 11.19 13.31 8.69
C GLY A 408 11.68 12.97 10.10
N GLY A 409 12.08 11.72 10.35
CA GLY A 409 12.63 11.30 11.63
C GLY A 409 13.94 12.01 11.97
N ARG A 410 14.85 12.16 10.99
CA ARG A 410 16.08 12.94 11.17
C ARG A 410 15.80 14.41 11.49
N ILE A 411 14.89 15.05 10.74
CA ILE A 411 14.47 16.44 11.00
C ILE A 411 13.92 16.59 12.43
N CYS A 412 13.04 15.67 12.85
CA CYS A 412 12.47 15.70 14.20
C CYS A 412 13.54 15.50 15.28
N GLY A 413 14.50 14.61 15.06
CA GLY A 413 15.60 14.38 16.00
C GLY A 413 16.48 15.61 16.20
N GLU A 414 16.85 16.29 15.11
CA GLU A 414 17.61 17.54 15.14
C GLU A 414 16.83 18.67 15.83
N ALA A 415 15.54 18.83 15.49
CA ALA A 415 14.68 19.85 16.09
C ALA A 415 14.43 19.61 17.59
N ALA A 416 14.20 18.36 18.01
CA ALA A 416 14.04 17.99 19.40
C ALA A 416 15.31 18.24 20.22
N ALA A 417 16.49 17.93 19.66
CA ALA A 417 17.77 18.22 20.29
C ALA A 417 18.00 19.73 20.45
N GLU A 418 17.70 20.52 19.42
CA GLU A 418 17.82 21.98 19.51
C GLU A 418 16.86 22.55 20.56
N TYR A 419 15.61 22.09 20.58
CA TYR A 419 14.60 22.53 21.56
C TYR A 419 15.03 22.25 23.00
N ALA A 420 15.61 21.08 23.28
CA ALA A 420 16.04 20.69 24.62
C ALA A 420 17.25 21.48 25.16
N THR A 421 17.92 22.27 24.32
CA THR A 421 19.07 23.11 24.72
C THR A 421 18.71 24.57 25.00
N LYS A 422 17.45 24.96 24.76
CA LYS A 422 16.90 26.30 25.02
C LYS A 422 16.26 26.34 26.40
#